data_AF-A0A1J3K450-F1
#
_entry.id   AF-A0A1J3K450-F1
#
_cell.length_a   1.000
_cell.length_b   1.000
_cell.length_c   1.000
_cell.angle_alpha   90.00
_cell.angle_beta   90.00
_cell.angle_gamma   90.00
#
_symmetry.space_group_name_H-M   'P 1'
#
loop_
_entity.id
_entity.type
_entity.pdbx_description
1 polymer ?
#
loop_
_entity_poly.entity_id
_entity_poly.type
_entity_poly.pdbx_seq_one_letter_code
_entity_poly.pdbx_strand_id
1 'polypeptide(L)'
;ISDFGLARMFEGTQNQDNTRRIVGTLGYMSPEYAWTGVFSEKSDIYSFGVLLLEIISGEKISSYCEDGKTLLAYAWESWCENGGIDFLDKDVADSCDPLQVGRCVQIGLL
;
A
#
# COMPACT_ATOMS: atom_id res chain seq x y z
N ILE A 1 -11.53 -6.21 -8.56
CA ILE A 1 -10.50 -5.57 -9.40
C ILE A 1 -11.00 -5.55 -10.83
N SER A 2 -11.04 -4.38 -11.49
CA SER A 2 -11.73 -4.23 -12.80
C SER A 2 -11.16 -3.17 -13.75
N ASP A 3 -10.25 -2.29 -13.32
CA ASP A 3 -9.62 -1.31 -14.21
C ASP A 3 -8.23 -1.80 -14.63
N PHE A 4 -8.14 -2.32 -15.85
CA PHE A 4 -6.90 -2.84 -16.44
C PHE A 4 -6.34 -1.88 -17.50
N GLY A 5 -6.79 -0.62 -17.56
CA GLY A 5 -6.36 0.34 -18.57
C GLY A 5 -4.85 0.66 -18.56
N LEU A 6 -4.18 0.38 -17.44
CA LEU A 6 -2.73 0.50 -17.27
C LEU A 6 -2.02 -0.86 -17.14
N ALA A 7 -2.75 -1.97 -17.19
CA ALA A 7 -2.17 -3.31 -17.07
C ALA A 7 -1.32 -3.64 -18.31
N ARG A 8 -0.18 -4.27 -18.10
CA ARG A 8 0.75 -4.64 -19.18
C ARG A 8 1.10 -6.13 -19.06
N MET A 9 1.04 -6.83 -20.19
CA MET A 9 1.55 -8.20 -20.30
C MET A 9 3.06 -8.15 -20.49
N PHE A 10 3.79 -8.89 -19.68
CA PHE A 10 5.21 -9.13 -19.85
C PHE A 10 5.40 -10.42 -20.66
N GLU A 11 6.21 -10.40 -21.72
CA GLU A 11 6.56 -11.61 -22.49
C GLU A 11 7.85 -12.25 -21.96
N GLY A 12 7.84 -13.57 -21.78
CA GLY A 12 9.04 -14.35 -21.47
C GLY A 12 9.62 -14.10 -20.07
N THR A 13 10.91 -13.77 -19.99
CA THR A 13 11.67 -13.53 -18.74
C THR A 13 11.76 -12.05 -18.33
N GLN A 14 11.04 -11.15 -19.01
CA GLN A 14 11.02 -9.74 -18.62
C GLN A 14 10.18 -9.54 -17.36
N ASN A 15 10.84 -9.23 -16.25
CA ASN A 15 10.18 -8.94 -14.97
C ASN A 15 10.06 -7.43 -14.68
N GLN A 16 10.58 -6.60 -15.59
CA GLN A 16 10.64 -5.14 -15.49
C GLN A 16 10.49 -4.53 -16.87
N ASP A 17 9.68 -3.48 -16.98
CA ASP A 17 9.51 -2.72 -18.22
C ASP A 17 9.61 -1.23 -17.88
N ASN A 18 10.45 -0.54 -18.64
CA ASN A 18 10.71 0.87 -18.43
C ASN A 18 9.57 1.66 -19.07
N THR A 19 8.69 2.22 -18.25
CA THR A 19 7.60 3.01 -18.80
C THR A 19 8.18 4.30 -19.38
N ARG A 20 8.02 4.52 -20.69
CA ARG A 20 8.39 5.79 -21.35
C ARG A 20 7.70 7.01 -20.71
N ARG A 21 6.68 6.78 -19.89
CA ARG A 21 5.90 7.75 -19.16
C ARG A 21 5.42 7.15 -17.83
N ILE A 22 5.70 7.82 -16.72
CA ILE A 22 5.18 7.48 -15.40
C ILE A 22 3.67 7.80 -15.40
N VAL A 23 2.84 6.80 -15.15
CA VAL A 23 1.38 6.90 -15.06
C VAL A 23 0.90 6.00 -13.92
N GLY A 24 0.10 6.55 -13.01
CA GLY A 24 -0.41 5.81 -11.86
C GLY A 24 -1.13 6.73 -10.88
N THR A 25 -1.73 6.13 -9.86
CA THR A 25 -2.43 6.87 -8.80
C THR A 25 -1.42 7.27 -7.72
N LEU A 26 -1.33 8.57 -7.43
CA LEU A 26 -0.46 9.10 -6.39
C LEU A 26 -0.83 8.48 -5.03
N GLY A 27 0.18 8.09 -4.25
CA GLY A 27 0.02 7.38 -2.96
C GLY A 27 0.18 5.86 -3.07
N TYR A 28 -0.17 5.26 -4.22
CA TYR A 28 -0.02 3.81 -4.44
C TYR A 28 1.25 3.46 -5.22
N MET A 29 1.80 4.41 -5.98
CA MET A 29 3.03 4.19 -6.75
C MET A 29 4.23 3.93 -5.84
N SER A 30 4.94 2.85 -6.11
CA SER A 30 6.18 2.53 -5.41
C SER A 30 7.26 3.58 -5.66
N PRO A 31 8.17 3.81 -4.69
CA PRO A 31 9.19 4.85 -4.82
C PRO A 31 10.12 4.61 -6.01
N GLU A 32 10.46 3.36 -6.31
CA GLU A 32 11.27 3.02 -7.48
C GLU A 32 10.54 3.29 -8.80
N TYR A 33 9.23 3.02 -8.88
CA TYR A 33 8.43 3.35 -10.05
C TYR A 33 8.31 4.87 -10.23
N ALA A 34 8.03 5.60 -9.14
CA ALA A 34 7.90 7.05 -9.16
C ALA A 34 9.22 7.76 -9.53
N TRP A 35 10.37 7.21 -9.13
CA TRP A 35 11.68 7.80 -9.38
C TRP A 35 12.25 7.42 -10.76
N THR A 36 12.17 6.14 -11.13
CA THR A 36 12.86 5.60 -12.32
C THR A 36 11.93 5.34 -13.50
N GLY A 37 10.61 5.29 -13.29
CA GLY A 37 9.65 4.84 -14.30
C GLY A 37 9.66 3.32 -14.56
N VAL A 38 10.43 2.55 -13.79
CA VAL A 38 10.52 1.09 -13.93
C VAL A 38 9.37 0.44 -13.16
N PHE A 39 8.45 -0.18 -13.90
CA PHE A 39 7.35 -0.95 -13.30
C PHE A 39 7.72 -2.42 -13.22
N SER A 40 7.31 -3.09 -12.15
CA SER A 40 7.60 -4.50 -11.89
C SER A 40 6.52 -5.15 -11.02
N GLU A 41 6.58 -6.46 -10.89
CA GLU A 41 5.76 -7.19 -9.90
C GLU A 41 5.95 -6.64 -8.47
N LYS A 42 7.15 -6.17 -8.11
CA LYS A 42 7.42 -5.58 -6.78
C LYS A 42 6.68 -4.26 -6.59
N SER A 43 6.57 -3.47 -7.64
CA SER A 43 5.84 -2.20 -7.63
C SER A 43 4.32 -2.45 -7.50
N ASP A 44 3.81 -3.54 -8.05
CA ASP A 44 2.42 -3.98 -7.88
C ASP A 44 2.16 -4.50 -6.45
N ILE A 45 3.08 -5.30 -5.89
CA ILE A 45 3.02 -5.75 -4.49
C ILE A 45 3.01 -4.56 -3.52
N TYR A 46 3.86 -3.55 -3.76
CA TYR A 46 3.86 -2.31 -2.97
C TYR A 46 2.49 -1.62 -3.02
N SER A 47 1.94 -1.45 -4.23
CA SER A 47 0.63 -0.82 -4.44
C SER A 47 -0.49 -1.58 -3.72
N PHE A 48 -0.40 -2.91 -3.69
CA PHE A 48 -1.31 -3.78 -2.94
C PHE A 48 -1.15 -3.61 -1.42
N GLY A 49 0.08 -3.50 -0.90
CA GLY A 49 0.34 -3.25 0.51
C GLY A 49 -0.28 -1.93 0.97
N VAL A 50 -0.14 -0.87 0.16
CA VAL A 50 -0.81 0.42 0.38
C VAL A 50 -2.32 0.28 0.46
N LEU A 51 -2.93 -0.45 -0.49
CA LEU A 51 -4.37 -0.71 -0.50
C LEU A 51 -4.82 -1.48 0.73
N LEU A 52 -4.03 -2.47 1.16
CA LEU A 52 -4.33 -3.25 2.36
C LEU A 52 -4.35 -2.35 3.60
N LEU A 53 -3.39 -1.44 3.72
CA LEU A 53 -3.34 -0.49 4.83
C LEU A 53 -4.54 0.48 4.80
N GLU A 54 -4.92 0.98 3.63
CA GLU A 54 -6.14 1.81 3.46
C GLU A 54 -7.42 1.06 3.87
N ILE A 55 -7.51 -0.25 3.61
CA ILE A 55 -8.66 -1.06 4.04
C ILE A 55 -8.66 -1.25 5.56
N ILE A 56 -7.52 -1.51 6.18
CA ILE A 56 -7.42 -1.76 7.62
C ILE A 56 -7.74 -0.49 8.42
N SER A 57 -7.25 0.67 7.97
CA SER A 57 -7.51 1.95 8.64
C SER A 57 -8.88 2.52 8.36
N GLY A 58 -9.53 2.10 7.27
CA GLY A 58 -10.76 2.74 6.77
C GLY A 58 -10.52 4.14 6.18
N GLU A 59 -9.26 4.58 6.12
CA GLU A 59 -8.86 5.94 5.78
C GLU A 59 -8.25 6.02 4.38
N LYS A 60 -8.78 6.93 3.56
CA LYS A 60 -8.28 7.13 2.19
C LYS A 60 -6.89 7.75 2.18
N ILE A 61 -5.96 7.13 1.46
CA ILE A 61 -4.56 7.60 1.35
C ILE A 61 -4.45 9.02 0.79
N SER A 62 -5.38 9.42 -0.09
CA SER A 62 -5.37 10.75 -0.71
C SER A 62 -5.77 11.89 0.23
N SER A 63 -6.52 11.58 1.29
CA SER A 63 -7.04 12.57 2.25
C SER A 63 -6.44 12.43 3.65
N TYR A 64 -5.74 11.32 3.92
CA TYR A 64 -5.15 11.09 5.23
C TYR A 64 -4.02 12.07 5.50
N CYS A 65 -4.20 12.88 6.54
CA CYS A 65 -3.21 13.82 7.04
C CYS A 65 -3.51 14.07 8.52
N GLU A 66 -3.08 13.15 9.38
CA GLU A 66 -3.13 13.31 10.82
C GLU A 66 -1.73 13.71 11.31
N ASP A 67 -1.64 14.82 12.06
CA ASP A 67 -0.37 15.40 12.53
C ASP A 67 0.68 15.66 11.43
N GLY A 68 0.23 15.87 10.19
CA GLY A 68 1.12 16.06 9.03
C GLY A 68 1.81 14.78 8.54
N LYS A 69 1.40 13.61 9.04
CA LYS A 69 1.92 12.29 8.64
C LYS A 69 1.05 11.69 7.53
N THR A 70 1.69 10.97 6.62
CA THR A 70 1.00 10.14 5.63
C THR A 70 0.47 8.88 6.30
N LEU A 71 -0.50 8.21 5.67
CA LEU A 71 -1.06 6.96 6.20
C LEU A 71 0.03 5.90 6.41
N LEU A 72 1.00 5.83 5.50
CA LEU A 72 2.15 4.91 5.59
C LEU A 72 3.06 5.23 6.78
N ALA A 73 3.30 6.51 7.06
CA ALA A 73 4.09 6.92 8.21
C ALA A 73 3.38 6.57 9.54
N TYR A 74 2.07 6.78 9.59
CA TYR A 74 1.25 6.39 10.73
C TYR A 74 1.21 4.87 10.93
N ALA A 75 1.01 4.09 9.85
CA ALA A 75 1.05 2.63 9.90
C ALA A 75 2.37 2.10 10.44
N TRP A 76 3.50 2.68 9.98
CA TRP A 76 4.83 2.30 10.44
C TRP A 76 5.05 2.59 11.92
N GLU A 77 4.64 3.77 12.39
CA GLU A 77 4.74 4.16 13.80
C GLU A 77 3.89 3.26 14.70
N SER A 78 2.62 3.04 14.32
CA SER A 78 1.72 2.10 15.02
C SER A 78 2.31 0.68 15.07
N TRP A 79 2.89 0.21 13.96
CA TRP A 79 3.59 -1.08 13.93
C TRP A 79 4.75 -1.13 14.93
N CYS A 80 5.59 -0.10 14.97
CA CYS A 80 6.72 -0.03 15.90
C CYS A 80 6.30 0.06 17.37
N GLU A 81 5.18 0.73 17.68
CA GLU A 81 4.73 0.96 19.05
C GLU A 81 3.96 -0.22 19.64
N ASN A 82 3.03 -0.81 18.87
CA ASN A 82 2.11 -1.81 19.41
C ASN A 82 1.81 -2.98 18.45
N GLY A 83 2.57 -3.12 17.37
CA GLY A 83 2.32 -4.17 16.37
C GLY A 83 1.14 -3.87 15.46
N GLY A 84 0.75 -2.60 15.30
CA GLY A 84 -0.23 -2.16 14.30
C GLY A 84 -1.68 -2.30 14.73
N ILE A 85 -1.95 -2.50 16.03
CA ILE A 85 -3.31 -2.65 16.55
C ILE A 85 -4.06 -1.32 16.53
N ASP A 86 -3.38 -0.22 16.81
CA ASP A 86 -3.99 1.12 16.83
C ASP A 86 -4.35 1.63 15.44
N PHE A 87 -3.80 0.98 14.41
CA PHE A 87 -4.06 1.31 13.01
C PHE A 87 -5.43 0.81 12.51
N LEU A 88 -6.10 -0.06 13.26
CA LEU A 88 -7.39 -0.64 12.88
C LEU A 88 -8.54 0.36 13.00
N ASP A 89 -9.40 0.39 11.98
CA ASP A 89 -10.65 1.14 12.01
C ASP A 89 -11.52 0.74 13.22
N LYS A 90 -11.89 1.76 14.01
CA LYS A 90 -12.68 1.62 15.23
C LYS A 90 -14.06 1.03 14.97
N ASP A 91 -14.62 1.24 13.78
CA ASP A 91 -15.94 0.74 13.41
C ASP A 91 -15.96 -0.79 13.22
N VAL A 92 -14.80 -1.40 12.96
CA VAL A 92 -14.65 -2.86 12.79
C VAL A 92 -13.80 -3.52 13.88
N ALA A 93 -13.25 -2.75 14.81
CA ALA A 93 -12.34 -3.24 15.84
C ALA A 93 -12.90 -4.39 16.69
N ASP A 94 -14.18 -4.34 17.04
CA ASP A 94 -14.85 -5.39 17.84
C ASP A 94 -15.03 -6.73 17.09
N SER A 95 -14.87 -6.72 15.77
CA SER A 95 -15.10 -7.90 14.91
C SER A 95 -13.81 -8.61 14.46
N CYS A 96 -12.65 -8.05 14.78
CA CYS A 96 -11.36 -8.51 14.28
C CYS A 96 -10.47 -9.09 15.39
N ASP A 97 -9.68 -10.10 15.03
CA ASP A 97 -8.63 -10.64 15.91
C ASP A 97 -7.38 -9.74 15.84
N PRO A 98 -6.94 -9.11 16.95
CA PRO A 98 -5.82 -8.17 16.95
C PRO A 98 -4.52 -8.78 16.41
N LEU A 99 -4.31 -10.09 16.59
CA LEU A 99 -3.13 -10.78 16.07
C LEU A 99 -3.15 -10.87 14.53
N GLN A 100 -4.32 -11.08 13.94
CA GLN A 100 -4.48 -11.10 12.48
C GLN A 100 -4.31 -9.72 11.89
N VAL A 101 -4.85 -8.69 12.55
CA VAL A 101 -4.69 -7.29 12.16
C VAL A 101 -3.22 -6.91 12.13
N GLY A 102 -2.47 -7.19 13.20
CA GLY A 102 -1.04 -6.91 13.24
C GLY A 102 -0.28 -7.62 12.11
N ARG A 103 -0.61 -8.89 11.82
CA ARG A 103 -0.01 -9.59 10.66
C ARG A 103 -0.35 -8.92 9.33
N CYS A 104 -1.58 -8.45 9.15
CA CYS A 104 -1.98 -7.76 7.93
C CYS A 104 -1.25 -6.42 7.78
N VAL A 105 -1.08 -5.65 8.86
CA VAL A 105 -0.28 -4.41 8.87
C VAL A 105 1.17 -4.71 8.54
N GLN A 106 1.76 -5.76 9.12
CA GLN A 106 3.12 -6.20 8.81
C GLN A 106 3.27 -6.54 7.32
N ILE A 107 2.34 -7.31 6.76
CA ILE A 107 2.36 -7.69 5.34
C ILE A 107 2.21 -6.46 4.44
N GLY A 108 1.37 -5.50 4.82
CA GLY A 108 1.19 -4.25 4.07
C GLY A 108 2.42 -3.33 4.07
N LEU A 109 3.31 -3.48 5.05
CA LEU A 109 4.55 -2.70 5.20
C LEU A 109 5.81 -3.39 4.58
N LEU A 110 5.71 -4.64 4.14
CA LEU A 110 6.81 -5.41 3.51
C LEU A 110 6.99 -5.10 2.03
#